data_AF-A0A9P0L218-F1
#
_entry.id   AF-A0A9P0L218-F1
#
_cell.length_a   1.000
_cell.length_b   1.000
_cell.length_c   1.000
_cell.angle_alpha   90.00
_cell.angle_beta   90.00
_cell.angle_gamma   90.00
#
_symmetry.space_group_name_H-M   'P 1'
#
loop_
_entity.id
_entity.type
_entity.pdbx_description
1 polymer ?
#
loop_
_entity_poly.entity_id
_entity_poly.type
_entity_poly.pdbx_seq_one_letter_code
_entity_poly.pdbx_strand_id
1 'polypeptide(L)'
;MENSCGHCHLAFSRLKPSISCDGFCQHSYHISCVGVVTEVLKVIKTPGLFWYCVECTERKKNYEEWYKTNFEERVNKLVTNVFDLFSEAQSKLMVKVEEKLESSVDCRVASGQSLSYANAVKNNIVNVLVKPKNAGQSNTETKLKIHQAVNPVDSSIRFSQVKHVKDGGLLIKCNSFTDAEKLMSLASQHLSDEYEVREIKRNNPRLKIVGISESMSLDELHSNLITLYLRTPVNVKC
;
A
#
# COMPACT_ATOMS: atom_id res chain seq x y z
N MET A 1 24.12 23.29 49.25
CA MET A 1 25.04 22.42 48.50
C MET A 1 26.15 22.04 49.45
N GLU A 2 26.40 20.74 49.63
CA GLU A 2 27.52 20.29 50.45
C GLU A 2 28.83 20.80 49.84
N ASN A 3 29.67 21.44 50.66
CA ASN A 3 30.97 21.98 50.24
C ASN A 3 32.04 20.88 50.19
N SER A 4 31.66 19.64 49.88
CA SER A 4 32.51 18.47 49.87
C SER A 4 32.45 17.73 48.54
N CYS A 5 33.53 17.03 48.22
CA CYS A 5 33.64 16.20 47.04
C CYS A 5 32.71 14.98 47.14
N GLY A 6 31.86 14.75 46.14
CA GLY A 6 30.95 13.60 46.09
C GLY A 6 31.64 12.23 45.96
N HIS A 7 32.97 12.17 45.85
CA HIS A 7 33.73 10.91 45.81
C HIS A 7 34.58 10.68 47.07
N CYS A 8 35.34 11.69 47.51
CA CYS A 8 36.24 11.55 48.67
C CYS A 8 35.72 12.23 49.95
N HIS A 9 34.58 12.93 49.87
CA HIS A 9 33.93 13.66 50.97
C HIS A 9 34.78 14.76 51.64
N LEU A 10 35.98 15.05 51.11
CA LEU A 10 36.82 16.16 51.57
C LEU A 10 36.30 17.50 51.06
N ALA A 11 36.51 18.55 51.86
CA ALA A 11 36.12 19.91 51.51
C ALA A 11 36.90 20.46 50.30
N PHE A 12 36.25 21.30 49.49
CA PHE A 12 36.93 21.99 48.38
C PHE A 12 37.89 23.06 48.89
N SER A 13 39.07 23.13 48.29
CA SER A 13 40.03 24.22 48.50
C SER A 13 40.18 25.04 47.22
N ARG A 14 40.55 26.31 47.36
CA ARG A 14 40.81 27.20 46.20
C ARG A 14 41.94 26.71 45.29
N LEU A 15 42.79 25.81 45.79
CA LEU A 15 43.96 25.30 45.07
C LEU A 15 43.67 24.04 44.26
N LYS A 16 42.57 23.33 44.56
CA LYS A 16 42.22 22.08 43.86
C LYS A 16 41.03 22.34 42.94
N PRO A 17 41.21 22.25 41.61
CA PRO A 17 40.10 22.40 40.68
C PRO A 17 39.01 21.36 40.91
N SER A 18 37.77 21.80 40.74
CA SER A 18 36.58 20.98 40.86
C SER A 18 35.73 21.03 39.60
N ILE A 19 34.86 20.03 39.48
CA ILE A 19 33.86 19.92 38.41
C ILE A 19 32.52 19.52 39.04
N SER A 20 31.43 20.10 38.54
CA SER A 20 30.08 19.81 39.01
C SER A 20 29.38 18.85 38.06
N CYS A 21 28.71 17.84 38.61
CA CYS A 21 27.89 16.90 37.83
C CYS A 21 26.57 17.57 37.43
N ASP A 22 26.28 17.62 36.13
CA ASP A 22 25.02 18.09 35.56
C ASP A 22 23.90 17.02 35.63
N GLY A 23 24.19 15.87 36.26
CA GLY A 23 23.25 14.78 36.47
C GLY A 23 22.36 14.98 37.68
N PHE A 24 21.65 13.90 38.04
CA PHE A 24 20.69 13.91 39.15
C PHE A 24 21.31 14.18 40.53
N CYS A 25 22.59 13.85 40.75
CA CYS A 25 23.22 14.04 42.06
C CYS A 25 23.57 15.50 42.35
N GLN A 26 23.81 16.32 41.33
CA GLN A 26 24.29 17.70 41.46
C GLN A 26 25.48 17.90 42.41
N HIS A 27 26.27 16.85 42.64
CA HIS A 27 27.47 16.91 43.46
C HIS A 27 28.63 17.52 42.68
N SER A 28 29.54 18.16 43.41
CA SER A 28 30.83 18.59 42.87
C SER A 28 31.92 17.57 43.21
N TYR A 29 32.96 17.49 42.40
CA TYR A 29 34.04 16.51 42.52
C TYR A 29 35.38 17.19 42.31
N HIS A 30 36.40 16.78 43.06
CA HIS A 30 37.78 17.11 42.68
C HIS A 30 38.09 16.43 41.36
N ILE A 31 38.68 17.15 40.40
CA ILE A 31 38.97 16.55 39.09
C ILE A 31 39.88 15.32 39.18
N SER A 32 40.81 15.32 40.14
CA SER A 32 41.71 14.19 40.41
C SER A 32 40.98 12.96 40.96
N CYS A 33 39.86 13.15 41.66
CA CYS A 33 39.04 12.06 42.18
C CYS A 33 38.22 11.36 41.08
N VAL A 34 38.02 12.01 39.94
CA VAL A 34 37.22 11.48 38.82
C VAL A 34 38.03 11.34 37.52
N GLY A 35 39.36 11.44 37.61
CA GLY A 35 40.27 11.25 36.47
C GLY A 35 40.10 12.28 35.35
N VAL A 36 39.56 13.46 35.63
CA VAL A 36 39.37 14.52 34.62
C VAL A 36 40.64 15.37 34.54
N VAL A 37 41.21 15.50 33.35
CA VAL A 37 42.36 16.38 33.09
C VAL A 37 41.93 17.85 32.99
N THR A 38 42.82 18.78 33.31
CA THR A 38 42.53 20.22 33.36
C THR A 38 42.06 20.81 32.02
N GLU A 39 42.50 20.24 30.91
CA GLU A 39 42.16 20.64 29.55
C GLU A 39 40.66 20.41 29.28
N VAL A 40 40.10 19.33 29.81
CA VAL A 40 38.68 18.97 29.66
C VAL A 40 37.78 19.99 30.34
N LEU A 41 38.23 20.64 31.43
CA LEU A 41 37.47 21.72 32.07
C LEU A 41 37.29 22.95 31.18
N LYS A 42 38.26 23.22 30.28
CA LYS A 42 38.13 24.35 29.34
C LYS A 42 37.04 24.06 28.32
N VAL A 43 36.92 22.80 27.91
CA VAL A 43 35.93 22.34 26.93
C VAL A 43 34.53 22.32 27.55
N ILE A 44 34.36 21.78 28.75
CA ILE A 44 33.05 21.65 29.43
C ILE A 44 32.39 23.01 29.74
N LYS A 45 33.17 24.10 29.80
CA LYS A 45 32.62 25.46 29.91
C LYS A 45 31.89 25.93 28.65
N THR A 46 31.96 25.19 27.55
CA THR A 46 31.24 25.51 26.31
C THR A 46 29.74 25.24 26.49
N PRO A 47 28.85 26.18 26.14
CA PRO A 47 27.41 25.97 26.21
C PRO A 47 26.98 24.70 25.47
N GLY A 48 26.14 23.89 26.13
CA GLY A 48 25.62 22.64 25.57
C GLY A 48 26.48 21.40 25.84
N LEU A 49 27.66 21.56 26.47
CA LEU A 49 28.43 20.44 27.00
C LEU A 49 28.16 20.27 28.48
N PHE A 50 27.93 19.02 28.88
CA PHE A 50 27.58 18.64 30.25
C PHE A 50 28.50 17.53 30.71
N TRP A 51 28.84 17.54 31.99
CA TRP A 51 29.62 16.46 32.58
C TRP A 51 28.79 15.69 33.60
N TYR A 52 28.91 14.37 33.55
CA TYR A 52 28.20 13.46 34.44
C TYR A 52 29.22 12.60 35.18
N CYS A 53 29.04 12.44 36.50
CA CYS A 53 29.79 11.45 37.24
C CYS A 53 29.43 10.02 36.77
N VAL A 54 30.24 9.03 37.15
CA VAL A 54 30.06 7.63 36.75
C VAL A 54 28.66 7.12 37.12
N GLU A 55 28.24 7.34 38.37
CA GLU A 55 26.92 6.91 38.85
C GLU A 55 25.76 7.55 38.08
N CYS A 56 25.85 8.86 37.79
CA CYS A 56 24.82 9.54 37.00
C CYS A 56 24.83 9.09 35.54
N THR A 57 26.00 8.75 34.99
CA THR A 57 26.15 8.20 33.63
C THR A 57 25.50 6.83 33.54
N GLU A 58 25.75 5.94 34.51
CA GLU A 58 25.13 4.62 34.59
C GLU A 58 23.62 4.72 34.80
N ARG A 59 23.17 5.57 35.72
CA ARG A 59 21.74 5.80 35.96
C ARG A 59 21.03 6.32 34.72
N LYS A 60 21.68 7.23 33.96
CA LYS A 60 21.14 7.73 32.69
C LYS A 60 21.00 6.60 31.66
N LYS A 61 22.02 5.74 31.50
CA LYS A 61 21.95 4.56 30.62
C LYS A 61 20.80 3.63 31.00
N ASN A 62 20.67 3.32 32.28
CA ASN A 62 19.60 2.45 32.78
C ASN A 62 18.22 3.08 32.55
N TYR A 63 18.10 4.40 32.70
CA TYR A 63 16.86 5.13 32.42
C TYR A 63 16.52 5.13 30.92
N GLU A 64 17.51 5.32 30.04
CA GLU A 64 17.34 5.25 28.58
C GLU A 64 16.90 3.84 28.15
N GLU A 65 17.51 2.79 28.69
CA GLU A 65 17.15 1.40 28.41
C GLU A 65 15.76 1.04 28.95
N TRP A 66 15.44 1.47 30.18
CA TRP A 66 14.11 1.34 30.74
C TRP A 66 13.06 2.06 29.88
N TYR A 67 13.35 3.31 29.48
CA TYR A 67 12.44 4.09 28.64
C TYR A 67 12.20 3.41 27.29
N LYS A 68 13.26 2.89 26.67
CA LYS A 68 13.18 2.16 25.40
C LYS A 68 12.31 0.91 25.54
N THR A 69 12.58 0.07 26.53
CA THR A 69 11.82 -1.17 26.77
C THR A 69 10.36 -0.86 27.06
N ASN A 70 10.09 0.12 27.93
CA ASN A 70 8.73 0.47 28.33
C ASN A 70 7.94 1.16 27.20
N PHE A 71 8.63 1.93 26.34
CA PHE A 71 8.05 2.47 25.12
C PHE A 71 7.70 1.37 24.12
N GLU A 72 8.62 0.42 23.87
CA GLU A 72 8.41 -0.73 22.99
C GLU A 72 7.22 -1.59 23.47
N GLU A 73 7.11 -1.86 24.78
CA GLU A 73 5.97 -2.59 25.34
C GLU A 73 4.64 -1.87 25.06
N ARG A 74 4.58 -0.55 25.28
CA ARG A 74 3.38 0.25 25.02
C ARG A 74 2.99 0.27 23.55
N VAL A 75 3.97 0.38 22.65
CA VAL A 75 3.74 0.34 21.20
C VAL A 75 3.23 -1.03 20.79
N ASN A 76 3.86 -2.11 21.24
CA ASN A 76 3.42 -3.47 20.95
C ASN A 76 1.99 -3.73 21.42
N LYS A 77 1.64 -3.29 22.63
CA LYS A 77 0.27 -3.38 23.14
C LYS A 77 -0.73 -2.62 22.27
N LEU A 78 -0.38 -1.42 21.80
CA LEU A 78 -1.22 -0.66 20.88
C LEU A 78 -1.40 -1.38 19.54
N VAL A 79 -0.32 -1.93 18.97
CA VAL A 79 -0.35 -2.67 17.72
C VAL A 79 -1.25 -3.90 17.83
N THR A 80 -1.13 -4.67 18.92
CA THR A 80 -2.01 -5.82 19.18
C THR A 80 -3.48 -5.41 19.26
N ASN A 81 -3.80 -4.35 20.02
CA ASN A 81 -5.18 -3.87 20.13
C ASN A 81 -5.76 -3.44 18.77
N VAL A 82 -4.97 -2.77 17.92
CA VAL A 82 -5.40 -2.36 16.57
C VAL A 82 -5.62 -3.58 15.69
N PHE A 83 -4.75 -4.59 15.78
CA PHE A 83 -4.89 -5.83 15.03
C PHE A 83 -6.16 -6.60 15.42
N ASP A 84 -6.49 -6.64 16.71
CA ASP A 84 -7.70 -7.29 17.21
C ASP A 84 -8.96 -6.57 16.69
N LEU A 85 -8.99 -5.24 16.75
CA LEU A 85 -10.08 -4.44 16.18
C LEU A 85 -10.23 -4.65 14.67
N PHE A 86 -9.12 -4.76 13.94
CA PHE A 86 -9.14 -5.03 12.51
C PHE A 86 -9.70 -6.43 12.22
N SER A 87 -9.29 -7.43 12.98
CA SER A 87 -9.77 -8.81 12.87
C SER A 87 -11.27 -8.91 13.15
N GLU A 88 -11.76 -8.20 14.17
CA GLU A 88 -13.19 -8.13 14.49
C GLU A 88 -13.98 -7.44 13.35
N ALA A 89 -13.46 -6.33 12.81
CA ALA A 89 -14.09 -5.64 11.68
C ALA A 89 -14.12 -6.52 10.42
N GLN A 90 -13.03 -7.24 10.13
CA GLN A 90 -12.94 -8.15 9.00
C GLN A 90 -13.94 -9.29 9.14
N SER A 91 -14.06 -9.90 10.32
CA SER A 91 -15.04 -10.95 10.59
C SER A 91 -16.47 -10.45 10.37
N LYS A 92 -16.83 -9.28 10.92
CA LYS A 92 -18.16 -8.66 10.71
C LYS A 92 -18.44 -8.34 9.24
N LEU A 93 -17.43 -7.96 8.47
CA LEU A 93 -17.58 -7.70 7.04
C LEU A 93 -17.83 -8.99 6.25
N MET A 94 -17.10 -10.07 6.57
CA MET A 94 -17.27 -11.36 5.90
C MET A 94 -18.70 -11.90 6.06
N VAL A 95 -19.25 -11.86 7.29
CA VAL A 95 -20.64 -12.25 7.55
C VAL A 95 -21.63 -11.42 6.72
N LYS A 96 -21.47 -10.10 6.66
CA LYS A 96 -22.34 -9.22 5.84
C LYS A 96 -22.23 -9.47 4.33
N VAL A 97 -21.05 -9.90 3.86
CA VAL A 97 -20.86 -10.25 2.45
C VAL A 97 -21.59 -11.55 2.14
N GLU A 98 -21.51 -12.55 3.02
CA GLU A 98 -22.24 -13.83 2.87
C GLU A 98 -23.76 -13.61 2.88
N GLU A 99 -24.30 -12.85 3.84
CA GLU A 99 -25.73 -12.51 3.90
C GLU A 99 -26.22 -11.79 2.62
N LYS A 100 -25.40 -10.88 2.05
CA LYS A 100 -25.72 -10.21 0.79
C LYS A 100 -25.58 -11.12 -0.43
N LEU A 101 -24.68 -12.09 -0.39
CA LEU A 101 -24.51 -13.04 -1.48
C LEU A 101 -25.73 -13.95 -1.55
N GLU A 102 -26.20 -14.47 -0.41
CA GLU A 102 -27.38 -15.35 -0.33
C GLU A 102 -28.66 -14.61 -0.74
N SER A 103 -28.88 -13.37 -0.27
CA SER A 103 -30.06 -12.58 -0.64
C SER A 103 -30.07 -12.07 -2.09
N SER A 104 -28.94 -12.14 -2.81
CA SER A 104 -28.86 -11.71 -4.22
C SER A 104 -28.99 -12.86 -5.22
N VAL A 105 -29.12 -14.11 -4.76
CA VAL A 105 -29.39 -15.28 -5.62
C VAL A 105 -30.87 -15.38 -6.02
N ASP A 106 -31.80 -14.76 -5.26
CA ASP A 106 -33.24 -14.82 -5.56
C ASP A 106 -33.77 -13.77 -6.56
N CYS A 107 -32.94 -12.83 -7.02
CA CYS A 107 -33.36 -11.76 -7.94
C CYS A 107 -32.34 -11.48 -9.04
N ARG A 108 -32.02 -12.48 -9.89
CA ARG A 108 -31.32 -12.25 -11.17
C ARG A 108 -32.01 -12.90 -12.36
N VAL A 109 -33.28 -12.54 -12.52
CA VAL A 109 -33.84 -12.29 -13.85
C VAL A 109 -34.18 -10.80 -13.89
N ALA A 110 -33.65 -10.08 -14.88
CA ALA A 110 -33.87 -8.65 -15.15
C ALA A 110 -33.09 -7.62 -14.31
N SER A 111 -31.94 -7.18 -14.83
CA SER A 111 -31.77 -5.76 -15.24
C SER A 111 -30.36 -5.53 -15.81
N GLY A 112 -30.32 -5.16 -17.09
CA GLY A 112 -29.11 -4.68 -17.75
C GLY A 112 -28.84 -3.25 -17.33
N GLN A 113 -27.91 -3.04 -16.40
CA GLN A 113 -27.35 -1.72 -16.14
C GLN A 113 -26.03 -1.56 -16.88
N SER A 114 -25.96 -0.57 -17.77
CA SER A 114 -24.75 -0.22 -18.51
C SER A 114 -23.73 0.44 -17.57
N LEU A 115 -22.57 -0.19 -17.41
CA LEU A 115 -21.47 0.35 -16.61
C LEU A 115 -20.86 1.59 -17.28
N SER A 116 -20.70 2.66 -16.50
CA SER A 116 -19.94 3.87 -16.86
C SER A 116 -18.51 3.53 -17.30
N TYR A 117 -18.00 4.23 -18.32
CA TYR A 117 -16.68 4.03 -18.93
C TYR A 117 -15.55 4.04 -17.88
N ALA A 118 -15.65 4.88 -16.85
CA ALA A 118 -14.66 4.96 -15.76
C ALA A 118 -14.51 3.64 -14.97
N ASN A 119 -15.59 2.89 -14.78
CA ASN A 119 -15.55 1.59 -14.10
C ASN A 119 -15.00 0.48 -15.01
N ALA A 120 -15.12 0.63 -16.33
CA ALA A 120 -14.53 -0.30 -17.30
C ALA A 120 -13.00 -0.13 -17.45
N VAL A 121 -12.46 1.01 -17.02
CA VAL A 121 -11.02 1.30 -16.99
C VAL A 121 -10.38 0.87 -15.67
N LYS A 122 -11.06 1.02 -14.53
CA LYS A 122 -10.55 0.58 -13.21
C LYS A 122 -10.47 -0.94 -13.06
N ASN A 123 -11.38 -1.67 -13.71
CA ASN A 123 -11.33 -3.12 -13.72
C ASN A 123 -10.37 -3.55 -14.83
N ASN A 124 -9.38 -4.39 -14.52
CA ASN A 124 -8.45 -5.05 -15.44
C ASN A 124 -9.18 -6.06 -16.34
N ILE A 125 -10.16 -5.56 -17.11
CA ILE A 125 -11.00 -6.32 -17.99
C ILE A 125 -10.21 -6.59 -19.27
N VAL A 126 -9.88 -7.86 -19.47
CA VAL A 126 -9.19 -8.38 -20.64
C VAL A 126 -10.22 -8.96 -21.60
N ASN A 127 -9.99 -8.77 -22.90
CA ASN A 127 -10.87 -9.33 -23.93
C ASN A 127 -10.11 -10.43 -24.70
N VAL A 128 -10.74 -11.58 -24.85
CA VAL A 128 -10.24 -12.70 -25.64
C VAL A 128 -11.07 -12.80 -26.92
N LEU A 129 -10.39 -12.85 -28.07
CA LEU A 129 -11.02 -13.11 -29.37
C LEU A 129 -10.82 -14.58 -29.72
N VAL A 130 -11.92 -15.25 -30.06
CA VAL A 130 -11.93 -16.59 -30.64
C VAL A 130 -12.51 -16.48 -32.03
N LYS A 131 -11.71 -16.77 -33.06
CA LYS A 131 -12.11 -16.64 -34.46
C LYS A 131 -11.93 -17.98 -35.19
N PRO A 132 -12.92 -18.50 -35.91
CA PRO A 132 -12.71 -19.67 -36.75
C PRO A 132 -11.72 -19.35 -37.86
N LYS A 133 -10.84 -20.30 -38.18
CA LYS A 133 -9.92 -20.16 -39.32
C LYS A 133 -10.68 -20.21 -40.66
N ASN A 134 -11.85 -20.85 -40.67
CA ASN A 134 -12.74 -20.89 -41.82
C ASN A 134 -13.75 -19.72 -41.76
N ALA A 135 -13.67 -18.81 -42.73
CA ALA A 135 -14.45 -17.57 -42.77
C ALA A 135 -15.96 -17.75 -43.06
N GLY A 136 -16.41 -18.96 -43.37
CA GLY A 136 -17.84 -19.26 -43.64
C GLY A 136 -18.68 -19.66 -42.44
N GLN A 137 -18.07 -19.83 -41.26
CA GLN A 137 -18.74 -20.37 -40.09
C GLN A 137 -19.65 -19.35 -39.39
N SER A 138 -20.81 -19.79 -38.88
CA SER A 138 -21.72 -18.92 -38.13
C SER A 138 -21.25 -18.68 -36.69
N ASN A 139 -21.56 -17.51 -36.14
CA ASN A 139 -21.27 -17.17 -34.73
C ASN A 139 -21.91 -18.16 -33.73
N THR A 140 -23.06 -18.73 -34.09
CA THR A 140 -23.80 -19.69 -33.27
C THR A 140 -23.04 -21.01 -33.16
N GLU A 141 -22.45 -21.49 -34.25
CA GLU A 141 -21.62 -22.70 -34.24
C GLU A 141 -20.35 -22.51 -33.43
N THR A 142 -19.67 -21.37 -33.59
CA THR A 142 -18.49 -21.02 -32.78
C THR A 142 -18.85 -20.99 -31.30
N LYS A 143 -20.01 -20.44 -30.95
CA LYS A 143 -20.50 -20.39 -29.56
C LYS A 143 -20.71 -21.79 -28.99
N LEU A 144 -21.37 -22.67 -29.76
CA LEU A 144 -21.59 -24.06 -29.36
C LEU A 144 -20.28 -24.81 -29.15
N LYS A 145 -19.33 -24.69 -30.08
CA LYS A 145 -18.01 -25.34 -29.95
C LYS A 145 -17.23 -24.84 -28.72
N ILE A 146 -17.24 -23.53 -28.45
CA ILE A 146 -16.58 -23.00 -27.24
C ILE A 146 -17.25 -23.53 -25.98
N HIS A 147 -18.59 -23.57 -25.92
CA HIS A 147 -19.29 -24.11 -24.75
C HIS A 147 -19.02 -25.60 -24.51
N GLN A 148 -18.81 -26.38 -25.58
CA GLN A 148 -18.46 -27.79 -25.49
C GLN A 148 -17.01 -28.01 -25.07
N ALA A 149 -16.09 -27.19 -25.57
CA ALA A 149 -14.66 -27.30 -25.29
C ALA A 149 -14.25 -26.68 -23.95
N VAL A 150 -14.98 -25.66 -23.48
CA VAL A 150 -14.68 -24.93 -22.25
C VAL A 150 -15.92 -24.89 -21.38
N ASN A 151 -15.93 -25.70 -20.31
CA ASN A 151 -16.94 -25.59 -19.26
C ASN A 151 -16.54 -24.47 -18.28
N PRO A 152 -17.23 -23.32 -18.24
CA PRO A 152 -16.85 -22.19 -17.38
C PRO A 152 -17.03 -22.50 -15.89
N VAL A 153 -17.93 -23.42 -15.54
CA VAL A 153 -18.24 -23.78 -14.15
C VAL A 153 -17.10 -24.61 -13.56
N ASP A 154 -16.72 -25.69 -14.25
CA ASP A 154 -15.66 -26.60 -13.79
C ASP A 154 -14.30 -25.90 -13.69
N SER A 155 -14.03 -24.96 -14.60
CA SER A 155 -12.77 -24.20 -14.66
C SER A 155 -12.76 -22.94 -13.80
N SER A 156 -13.89 -22.63 -13.12
CA SER A 156 -14.09 -21.42 -12.33
C SER A 156 -13.77 -20.13 -13.09
N ILE A 157 -14.05 -20.08 -14.40
CA ILE A 157 -13.77 -18.92 -15.26
C ILE A 157 -14.97 -17.97 -15.23
N ARG A 158 -14.72 -16.70 -14.93
CA ARG A 158 -15.76 -15.65 -14.94
C ARG A 158 -15.57 -14.68 -16.11
N PHE A 159 -16.54 -14.65 -17.03
CA PHE A 159 -16.64 -13.62 -18.06
C PHE A 159 -17.96 -12.84 -17.93
N SER A 160 -17.93 -11.56 -18.28
CA SER A 160 -19.07 -10.64 -18.15
C SER A 160 -19.92 -10.56 -19.41
N GLN A 161 -19.33 -10.78 -20.59
CA GLN A 161 -20.04 -10.61 -21.84
C GLN A 161 -19.41 -11.42 -22.96
N VAL A 162 -20.25 -11.96 -23.84
CA VAL A 162 -19.85 -12.55 -25.12
C VAL A 162 -20.49 -11.71 -26.23
N LYS A 163 -19.67 -11.20 -27.15
CA LYS A 163 -20.13 -10.42 -28.30
C LYS A 163 -19.77 -11.13 -29.60
N HIS A 164 -20.69 -11.12 -30.54
CA HIS A 164 -20.44 -11.60 -31.89
C HIS A 164 -19.54 -10.61 -32.64
N VAL A 165 -18.59 -11.12 -33.42
CA VAL A 165 -17.79 -10.33 -34.34
C VAL A 165 -17.93 -10.86 -35.77
N LYS A 166 -17.25 -10.21 -36.72
CA LYS A 166 -17.27 -10.62 -38.14
C LYS A 166 -16.58 -11.98 -38.33
N ASP A 167 -16.93 -12.66 -39.42
CA ASP A 167 -16.38 -13.95 -39.84
C ASP A 167 -16.51 -15.05 -38.77
N GLY A 168 -17.70 -15.17 -38.16
CA GLY A 168 -17.98 -16.26 -37.22
C GLY A 168 -17.30 -16.15 -35.85
N GLY A 169 -16.58 -15.07 -35.57
CA GLY A 169 -15.81 -14.94 -34.33
C GLY A 169 -16.64 -14.48 -33.12
N LEU A 170 -16.07 -14.75 -31.94
CA LEU A 170 -16.61 -14.34 -30.65
C LEU A 170 -15.57 -13.54 -29.86
N LEU A 171 -16.01 -12.40 -29.31
CA LEU A 171 -15.26 -11.59 -28.37
C LEU A 171 -15.80 -11.83 -26.97
N ILE A 172 -14.97 -12.43 -26.11
CA ILE A 172 -15.32 -12.77 -24.74
C ILE A 172 -14.62 -11.79 -23.80
N LYS A 173 -15.40 -11.12 -22.96
CA LYS A 173 -14.95 -10.12 -22.01
C LYS A 173 -14.74 -10.78 -20.64
N CYS A 174 -13.50 -10.98 -20.24
CA CYS A 174 -13.14 -11.60 -18.96
C CYS A 174 -13.11 -10.55 -17.85
N ASN A 175 -13.42 -10.99 -16.62
CA ASN A 175 -13.45 -10.09 -15.46
C ASN A 175 -12.08 -9.85 -14.85
N SER A 176 -11.12 -10.74 -15.13
CA SER A 176 -9.74 -10.65 -14.69
C SER A 176 -8.77 -11.16 -15.76
N PHE A 177 -7.49 -10.84 -15.59
CA PHE A 177 -6.41 -11.36 -16.44
C PHE A 177 -6.23 -12.88 -16.28
N THR A 178 -6.34 -13.40 -15.05
CA THR A 178 -6.22 -14.83 -14.76
C THR A 178 -7.35 -15.64 -15.40
N ASP A 179 -8.58 -15.12 -15.42
CA ASP A 179 -9.71 -15.74 -16.14
C ASP A 179 -9.44 -15.79 -17.66
N ALA A 180 -8.84 -14.74 -18.22
CA ALA A 180 -8.51 -14.69 -19.63
C ALA A 180 -7.41 -15.70 -20.00
N GLU A 181 -6.35 -15.82 -19.19
CA GLU A 181 -5.29 -16.81 -19.40
C GLU A 181 -5.81 -18.25 -19.34
N LYS A 182 -6.66 -18.58 -18.37
CA LYS A 182 -7.29 -19.90 -18.29
C LYS A 182 -8.15 -20.18 -19.51
N LEU A 183 -8.98 -19.21 -19.92
CA LEU A 183 -9.83 -19.35 -21.11
C LEU A 183 -8.98 -19.56 -22.37
N MET A 184 -7.92 -18.76 -22.55
CA MET A 184 -7.01 -18.91 -23.68
C MET A 184 -6.32 -20.27 -23.68
N SER A 185 -5.87 -20.75 -22.51
CA SER A 185 -5.18 -22.02 -22.38
C SER A 185 -6.09 -23.19 -22.75
N LEU A 186 -7.30 -23.25 -22.18
CA LEU A 186 -8.27 -24.32 -22.45
C LEU A 186 -8.78 -24.28 -23.89
N ALA A 187 -9.13 -23.09 -24.38
CA ALA A 187 -9.59 -22.95 -25.76
C ALA A 187 -8.47 -23.29 -26.76
N SER A 188 -7.22 -22.90 -26.50
CA SER A 188 -6.11 -23.28 -27.38
C SER A 188 -5.83 -24.78 -27.31
N GLN A 189 -5.96 -25.42 -26.14
CA GLN A 189 -5.77 -26.86 -26.00
C GLN A 189 -6.79 -27.68 -26.80
N HIS A 190 -8.05 -27.24 -26.84
CA HIS A 190 -9.14 -28.02 -27.46
C HIS A 190 -9.55 -27.54 -28.86
N LEU A 191 -9.25 -26.29 -29.23
CA LEU A 191 -9.78 -25.65 -30.44
C LEU A 191 -8.69 -25.05 -31.35
N SER A 192 -7.40 -25.17 -31.01
CA SER A 192 -6.31 -24.52 -31.79
C SER A 192 -6.22 -24.97 -33.24
N ASP A 193 -6.70 -26.17 -33.57
CA ASP A 193 -6.70 -26.68 -34.95
C ASP A 193 -7.66 -25.89 -35.84
N GLU A 194 -8.87 -25.63 -35.36
CA GLU A 194 -9.95 -24.99 -36.13
C GLU A 194 -10.10 -23.48 -35.86
N TYR A 195 -9.60 -22.98 -34.73
CA TYR A 195 -9.80 -21.60 -34.27
C TYR A 195 -8.48 -20.91 -33.92
N GLU A 196 -8.46 -19.60 -34.15
CA GLU A 196 -7.46 -18.69 -33.62
C GLU A 196 -8.00 -18.09 -32.31
N VAL A 197 -7.29 -18.34 -31.21
CA VAL A 197 -7.59 -17.77 -29.90
C VAL A 197 -6.48 -16.79 -29.54
N ARG A 198 -6.83 -15.52 -29.29
CA ARG A 198 -5.84 -14.49 -28.91
C ARG A 198 -6.41 -13.42 -28.00
N GLU A 199 -5.53 -12.83 -27.20
CA GLU A 199 -5.85 -11.64 -26.42
C GLU A 199 -5.94 -10.41 -27.34
N ILE A 200 -7.01 -9.62 -27.18
CA ILE A 200 -7.12 -8.30 -27.80
C ILE A 200 -6.54 -7.27 -26.84
N LYS A 201 -5.30 -6.88 -27.12
CA LYS A 201 -4.66 -5.76 -26.44
C LYS A 201 -5.45 -4.49 -26.70
N ARG A 202 -5.76 -3.76 -25.63
CA ARG A 202 -6.37 -2.44 -25.77
C ARG A 202 -5.38 -1.52 -26.47
N ASN A 203 -5.87 -0.78 -27.46
CA ASN A 203 -5.11 0.35 -27.98
C ASN A 203 -4.97 1.35 -26.83
N ASN A 204 -3.73 1.61 -26.39
CA ASN A 204 -3.46 2.70 -25.45
C ASN A 204 -3.82 4.00 -26.15
N PRO A 205 -4.97 4.63 -25.82
CA PRO A 205 -5.39 5.82 -26.54
C PRO A 205 -4.36 6.91 -26.31
N ARG A 206 -3.78 7.42 -27.40
CA ARG A 206 -2.83 8.54 -27.34
C ARG A 206 -3.64 9.82 -27.38
N LEU A 207 -3.60 10.58 -26.29
CA LEU A 207 -4.21 11.90 -26.23
C LEU A 207 -3.19 12.93 -26.71
N LYS A 208 -3.57 13.73 -27.72
CA LYS A 208 -2.82 14.92 -28.12
C LYS A 208 -3.55 16.14 -27.57
N ILE A 209 -2.92 16.84 -26.65
CA ILE A 209 -3.44 18.10 -26.11
C ILE A 209 -2.80 19.22 -26.94
N VAL A 210 -3.64 20.11 -27.49
CA VAL A 210 -3.23 21.25 -28.31
C VAL A 210 -3.68 22.55 -27.65
N GLY A 211 -2.99 23.66 -27.95
CA GLY A 211 -3.34 24.98 -27.41
C GLY A 211 -2.87 25.23 -25.97
N ILE A 212 -1.85 24.51 -25.50
CA ILE A 212 -1.18 24.80 -24.23
C ILE A 212 -0.16 25.93 -24.46
N SER A 213 -0.11 26.90 -23.56
CA SER A 213 0.92 27.96 -23.57
C SER A 213 2.31 27.36 -23.38
N GLU A 214 3.30 27.83 -24.13
CA GLU A 214 4.70 27.40 -24.00
C GLU A 214 5.30 27.69 -22.61
N SER A 215 4.71 28.62 -21.88
CA SER A 215 5.11 28.95 -20.51
C SER A 215 4.61 27.97 -19.45
N MET A 216 3.71 27.05 -19.80
CA MET A 216 3.13 26.10 -18.85
C MET A 216 4.08 24.92 -18.63
N SER A 217 4.45 24.68 -17.38
CA SER A 217 5.28 23.53 -17.02
C SER A 217 4.52 22.21 -17.13
N LEU A 218 5.26 21.11 -17.28
CA LEU A 218 4.68 19.77 -17.38
C LEU A 218 3.96 19.36 -16.08
N ASP A 219 4.48 19.75 -14.92
CA ASP A 219 3.88 19.49 -13.61
C ASP A 219 2.58 20.27 -13.40
N GLU A 220 2.52 21.51 -13.90
CA GLU A 220 1.33 22.35 -13.87
C GLU A 220 0.25 21.80 -14.81
N LEU A 221 0.63 21.35 -16.00
CA LEU A 221 -0.28 20.67 -16.92
C LEU A 221 -0.85 19.38 -16.30
N HIS A 222 0.00 18.54 -15.70
CA HIS A 222 -0.44 17.34 -15.01
C HIS A 222 -1.42 17.65 -13.87
N SER A 223 -1.11 18.65 -13.06
CA SER A 223 -1.97 19.08 -11.95
C SER A 223 -3.33 19.60 -12.45
N ASN A 224 -3.33 20.35 -13.56
CA ASN A 224 -4.55 20.88 -14.17
C ASN A 224 -5.43 19.77 -14.77
N LEU A 225 -4.83 18.76 -15.43
CA LEU A 225 -5.56 17.62 -15.98
C LEU A 225 -6.20 16.76 -14.88
N ILE A 226 -5.49 16.52 -13.78
CA ILE A 226 -6.01 15.77 -12.63
C ILE A 226 -7.17 16.54 -11.97
N THR A 227 -7.03 17.86 -11.80
CA THR A 227 -8.04 18.71 -11.17
C THR A 227 -9.35 18.76 -11.98
N LEU A 228 -9.27 18.80 -13.31
CA LEU A 228 -10.45 18.74 -14.19
C LEU A 228 -11.20 17.40 -14.05
N TYR A 229 -10.49 16.30 -13.85
CA TYR A 229 -11.09 14.97 -13.67
C TYR A 229 -11.85 14.80 -12.34
N LEU A 230 -11.51 15.60 -11.33
CA LEU A 230 -12.13 15.55 -10.00
C LEU A 230 -13.26 16.57 -9.80
N ARG A 231 -13.42 17.53 -10.72
CA ARG A 231 -14.39 18.65 -10.59
C ARG A 231 -15.66 18.53 -11.42
N THR A 232 -15.85 17.47 -12.22
CA THR A 232 -17.14 17.28 -12.90
C THR A 232 -18.11 16.46 -12.04
N PRO A 233 -19.12 17.07 -11.40
CA PRO A 233 -20.33 16.33 -11.07
C PRO A 233 -20.96 15.90 -12.41
N VAL A 234 -21.06 14.58 -12.63
CA VAL A 234 -21.81 14.02 -13.75
C VAL A 234 -23.29 14.25 -13.48
N ASN A 235 -23.77 15.45 -13.78
CA ASN A 235 -25.19 15.73 -13.96
C ASN A 235 -25.47 15.76 -15.46
N VAL A 236 -25.54 14.56 -16.04
CA VAL A 236 -26.18 14.38 -17.34
C VAL A 236 -27.64 14.09 -17.05
N LYS A 237 -28.48 15.13 -17.09
CA LYS A 237 -29.91 14.94 -17.31
C LYS A 237 -30.08 14.61 -18.79
N CYS A 238 -30.45 13.38 -19.09
CA CYS A 238 -31.19 13.06 -20.31
C CYS A 238 -32.68 13.23 -20.02
#